data_AF-A0A3R6YTU3-F1
#
_entry.id   AF-A0A3R6YTU3-F1
#
_cell.length_a   1.000
_cell.length_b   1.000
_cell.length_c   1.000
_cell.angle_alpha   90.00
_cell.angle_beta   90.00
_cell.angle_gamma   90.00
#
_symmetry.space_group_name_H-M   'P 1'
#
loop_
_entity.id
_entity.type
_entity.pdbx_description
1 polymer ?
#
loop_
_entity_poly.entity_id
_entity_poly.type
_entity_poly.pdbx_seq_one_letter_code
_entity_poly.pdbx_strand_id
1 'polypeptide(L)' 'MVLSPKGEDKYEMKYVPEDFDRYDQGFFGRAKPEYIIVKGECLEKLKQQGYEMDCWQKGIPLAINNKHPDSIKLKGF' A
#
# COMPACT_ATOMS: atom_id res chain seq x y z
N MET A 1 8.00 -6.06 -0.91
CA MET A 1 7.98 -5.52 0.48
C MET A 1 8.64 -6.52 1.41
N VAL A 2 9.24 -6.05 2.52
CA VAL A 2 9.78 -6.94 3.55
C VAL A 2 8.99 -6.78 4.84
N LEU A 3 8.52 -7.91 5.37
CA LEU A 3 7.75 -8.01 6.60
C LEU A 3 8.56 -8.76 7.65
N SER A 4 8.46 -8.34 8.90
CA SER A 4 9.03 -9.07 10.04
C SER A 4 7.92 -9.45 11.02
N PRO A 5 7.91 -10.69 11.54
CA PRO A 5 6.93 -11.11 12.53
C PRO A 5 7.01 -10.26 13.79
N LYS A 6 5.84 -9.97 14.37
CA LYS A 6 5.63 -9.20 15.60
C LYS A 6 4.50 -9.84 16.41
N GLY A 7 4.78 -11.00 16.99
CA GLY A 7 3.81 -11.81 17.71
C GLY A 7 3.18 -12.89 16.83
N GLU A 8 2.11 -13.51 17.30
CA GLU A 8 1.50 -14.70 16.68
C GLU A 8 0.93 -14.43 15.28
N ASP A 9 0.29 -13.28 15.04
CA ASP A 9 -0.43 -13.00 13.78
C ASP A 9 -0.26 -11.57 13.27
N LYS A 10 0.85 -10.92 13.65
CA LYS A 10 1.14 -9.55 13.21
C LYS A 10 2.50 -9.46 12.58
N TYR A 11 2.60 -8.63 11.56
CA TYR A 11 3.83 -8.37 10.85
C TYR A 11 4.08 -6.87 10.79
N GLU A 12 5.31 -6.46 11.05
CA GLU A 12 5.74 -5.08 10.88
C GLU A 12 6.45 -4.92 9.55
N MET A 13 6.06 -3.90 8.79
CA MET A 13 6.71 -3.55 7.55
C MET A 13 8.07 -2.90 7.83
N LYS A 14 9.12 -3.48 7.27
CA LYS A 14 10.50 -3.00 7.41
C LYS A 14 11.02 -2.27 6.18
N TYR A 15 10.49 -2.60 5.01
CA TYR A 15 10.95 -2.03 3.77
C TYR A 15 9.84 -2.00 2.72
N VAL A 16 9.72 -0.84 2.08
CA VAL A 16 8.88 -0.55 0.93
C VAL A 16 9.79 -0.38 -0.29
N PRO A 17 9.64 -1.21 -1.34
CA PRO A 17 10.40 -1.05 -2.59
C PRO A 17 10.11 0.31 -3.24
N GLU A 18 11.11 0.93 -3.87
CA GLU A 18 10.96 2.25 -4.50
C GLU A 18 10.20 2.20 -5.83
N ASP A 19 10.41 1.16 -6.62
CA ASP A 19 9.77 0.88 -7.92
C ASP A 19 8.54 -0.03 -7.77
N PHE A 20 7.72 0.21 -6.75
CA PHE A 20 6.50 -0.57 -6.57
C PHE A 20 5.51 -0.24 -7.70
N ASP A 21 5.40 -1.14 -8.68
CA ASP A 21 4.62 -0.93 -9.89
C ASP A 21 3.11 -0.82 -9.60
N ARG A 22 2.39 -0.11 -10.46
CA ARG A 22 0.93 0.02 -10.45
C ARG A 22 0.17 -1.29 -10.64
N TYR A 23 0.84 -2.43 -10.80
CA TYR A 23 0.21 -3.75 -10.85
C TYR A 23 0.65 -4.66 -9.70
N ASP A 24 1.60 -4.23 -8.87
CA ASP A 24 2.06 -4.96 -7.67
C ASP A 24 1.11 -4.77 -6.45
N GLN A 25 -0.11 -4.32 -6.70
CA GLN A 25 -1.10 -3.82 -5.74
C GLN A 25 -1.85 -4.91 -4.95
N GLY A 26 -1.56 -6.19 -5.22
CA GLY A 26 -2.25 -7.30 -4.58
C GLY A 26 -2.07 -7.36 -3.06
N PHE A 27 -1.03 -6.72 -2.52
CA PHE A 27 -0.77 -6.72 -1.09
C PHE A 27 -1.84 -5.94 -0.33
N PHE A 28 -2.03 -4.64 -0.59
CA PHE A 28 -2.99 -3.81 0.17
C PHE A 28 -4.46 -4.06 -0.20
N GLY A 29 -4.72 -4.75 -1.32
CA GLY A 29 -6.05 -5.26 -1.65
C GLY A 29 -6.46 -6.52 -0.86
N ARG A 30 -5.49 -7.27 -0.32
CA ARG A 30 -5.74 -8.55 0.39
C ARG A 30 -5.37 -8.50 1.86
N ALA A 31 -4.28 -7.82 2.19
CA ALA A 31 -3.78 -7.69 3.53
C ALA A 31 -4.61 -6.66 4.30
N LYS A 32 -5.04 -7.04 5.49
CA LYS A 32 -5.82 -6.18 6.38
C LYS A 32 -4.90 -5.42 7.35
N PRO A 33 -5.26 -4.17 7.71
CA PRO A 33 -4.48 -3.37 8.66
C PRO A 33 -4.40 -4.00 10.07
N GLU A 34 -5.32 -4.89 10.43
CA GLU A 34 -5.31 -5.59 11.72
C GLU A 34 -4.08 -6.52 11.90
N TYR A 35 -3.53 -7.05 10.80
CA TYR A 35 -2.41 -7.98 10.80
C TYR A 35 -1.08 -7.33 10.40
N ILE A 36 -1.11 -6.12 9.81
CA ILE A 36 0.06 -5.48 9.23
C ILE A 36 0.28 -4.11 9.85
N ILE A 37 1.40 -3.96 10.57
CA ILE A 37 1.85 -2.72 11.19
C ILE A 37 2.69 -1.93 10.17
N VAL A 38 2.16 -0.79 9.74
CA VAL A 38 2.86 0.16 8.86
C VAL A 38 3.03 1.49 9.61
N LYS A 39 4.28 1.90 9.87
CA LYS A 39 4.60 3.13 10.61
C LYS A 39 5.93 3.73 10.16
N GLY A 40 6.21 4.96 10.61
CA GLY A 40 7.47 5.65 10.36
C GLY A 40 7.77 5.80 8.87
N GLU A 41 9.03 5.59 8.49
CA GLU A 41 9.50 5.77 7.11
C GLU A 41 8.72 4.94 6.08
N CYS A 42 8.28 3.72 6.43
CA CYS A 42 7.48 2.90 5.51
C CYS A 42 6.12 3.53 5.20
N LEU A 43 5.46 4.13 6.20
CA LEU A 43 4.19 4.83 6.00
C LEU A 43 4.36 6.04 5.09
N GLU A 44 5.40 6.84 5.34
CA GLU A 44 5.70 8.02 4.54
C GLU A 44 6.04 7.65 3.09
N LYS A 45 6.85 6.61 2.88
CA LYS A 45 7.17 6.10 1.54
C LYS A 45 5.93 5.63 0.78
N LEU A 46 5.02 4.93 1.43
CA LEU A 46 3.77 4.48 0.79
C LEU A 46 2.88 5.66 0.39
N LYS A 47 2.78 6.68 1.25
CA LYS A 47 2.07 7.93 0.93
C LYS A 47 2.72 8.66 -0.25
N GLN A 48 4.04 8.76 -0.28
CA GLN A 48 4.80 9.31 -1.42
C GLN A 48 4.65 8.48 -2.70
N GLN A 49 4.41 7.17 -2.55
CA GLN A 49 4.05 6.26 -3.65
C GLN A 49 2.57 6.32 -4.04
N GLY A 50 1.81 7.29 -3.52
CA GLY A 50 0.42 7.54 -3.90
C GLY A 50 -0.57 6.52 -3.36
N TYR A 51 -0.19 5.70 -2.37
CA TYR A 51 -1.15 4.87 -1.66
C TYR A 51 -1.97 5.69 -0.68
N GLU A 52 -3.29 5.52 -0.71
CA GLU A 52 -4.21 6.11 0.27
C GLU A 52 -4.17 5.36 1.61
N MET A 53 -3.01 5.39 2.27
CA MET A 53 -2.75 4.61 3.48
C MET A 53 -3.74 4.93 4.62
N ASP A 54 -4.26 6.16 4.68
CA ASP A 54 -5.27 6.55 5.65
C ASP A 54 -6.62 5.82 5.42
N CYS A 55 -6.96 5.50 4.16
CA CYS A 55 -8.12 4.67 3.81
C CYS A 55 -7.85 3.20 4.17
N TRP A 56 -6.66 2.71 3.85
CA TRP A 56 -6.27 1.34 4.18
C TRP A 56 -6.23 1.05 5.67
N GLN A 57 -5.70 1.99 6.48
CA GLN A 57 -5.68 1.87 7.94
C GLN A 57 -7.10 1.85 8.54
N LYS A 58 -8.11 2.38 7.83
CA LYS A 58 -9.53 2.29 8.19
C LYS A 58 -10.19 0.99 7.71
N GLY A 59 -9.43 0.09 7.09
CA GLY A 59 -9.92 -1.21 6.60
C GLY A 59 -10.42 -1.20 5.16
N ILE A 60 -10.24 -0.12 4.41
CA ILE A 60 -10.62 -0.04 3.00
C ILE A 60 -9.51 -0.67 2.15
N PRO A 61 -9.76 -1.77 1.41
CA PRO A 61 -8.74 -2.38 0.57
C PRO A 61 -8.25 -1.41 -0.51
N LEU A 62 -6.94 -1.34 -0.73
CA LEU A 62 -6.37 -0.53 -1.81
C LEU A 62 -6.06 -1.43 -3.00
N ALA A 63 -6.90 -1.33 -4.02
CA ALA A 63 -6.69 -2.04 -5.27
C ALA A 63 -5.76 -1.29 -6.22
N ILE A 64 -5.49 0.01 -6.00
CA ILE A 64 -4.74 0.89 -6.91
C ILE A 64 -3.81 1.85 -6.12
N ASN A 65 -2.61 2.13 -6.65
CA ASN A 65 -1.75 3.24 -6.23
C ASN A 65 -1.98 4.46 -7.14
N ASN A 66 -2.14 5.64 -6.54
CA ASN A 66 -2.47 6.86 -7.30
C ASN A 66 -1.23 7.62 -7.81
N LYS A 67 0.00 7.12 -7.55
CA LYS A 67 1.25 7.73 -8.06
C LYS A 67 1.36 7.66 -9.58
N HIS A 68 0.71 6.66 -10.19
CA HIS A 68 0.58 6.56 -11.63
C HIS A 68 -0.88 6.85 -11.98
N PRO A 69 -1.34 8.12 -11.88
CA PRO A 69 -2.68 8.46 -12.30
C PRO A 69 -2.80 7.97 -13.73
N ASP A 70 -3.81 7.15 -13.97
CA ASP A 70 -4.03 6.61 -15.29
C ASP A 70 -3.96 7.77 -16.29
N SER A 71 -2.98 7.73 -17.18
CA SER A 71 -3.07 8.45 -18.44
C SER A 71 -4.13 7.83 -19.34
N ILE A 72 -5.18 7.25 -18.75
CA ILE A 72 -6.49 7.15 -19.39
C ILE A 72 -6.95 8.61 -19.47
N LYS A 73 -6.47 9.29 -20.52
CA LYS A 73 -7.36 10.14 -21.28
C LYS A 73 -8.58 9.26 -21.53
N LEU A 74 -9.65 9.46 -20.76
CA LEU A 74 -10.99 9.09 -21.18
C LEU A 74 -11.18 9.86 -22.49
N LYS A 75 -10.77 9.23 -23.58
CA LYS A 75 -10.95 9.72 -24.94
C LYS A 75 -12.44 9.55 -25.19
N GLY A 76 -13.19 10.60 -24.92
CA GLY A 76 -14.57 10.80 -25.35
C GLY A 76 -15.59 9.85 -24.72
N PHE A 77 -16.43 10.40 -23.86
CA PHE A 77 -17.87 10.20 -24.07
C PHE A 77 -18.34 11.27 -25.05
#